data_AF-A0A8T1S2G6-F1
#
_entry.id   AF-A0A8T1S2G6-F1
#
_cell.length_a   1.000
_cell.length_b   1.000
_cell.length_c   1.000
_cell.angle_alpha   90.00
_cell.angle_beta   90.00
_cell.angle_gamma   90.00
#
_symmetry.space_group_name_H-M   'P 1'
#
loop_
_entity.id
_entity.type
_entity.pdbx_description
1 polymer ?
#
loop_
_entity_poly.entity_id
_entity_poly.type
_entity_poly.pdbx_seq_one_letter_code
_entity_poly.pdbx_strand_id
1 'polypeptide(L)'
;GSTLLCEVCESKEELCSGPLQPCTPSGGTCLIGVAGFNLGANSFSYTAKSCLAPHSYEPGPFTVTFPRNITMRVNIAYCDTDGCNAGAIPG
;
A
#
# COMPACT_ATOMS: atom_id res chain seq x y z
N GLY A 1 15.40 19.98 -8.54
CA GLY A 1 15.05 18.55 -8.60
C GLY A 1 13.59 18.46 -8.22
N SER A 2 12.78 17.80 -9.04
CA SER A 2 11.34 17.70 -8.84
C SER A 2 11.05 16.76 -7.66
N THR A 3 10.14 17.17 -6.79
CA THR A 3 9.65 16.35 -5.67
C THR A 3 8.58 15.40 -6.19
N LEU A 4 8.76 14.09 -6.00
CA LEU A 4 7.78 13.06 -6.37
C LEU A 4 6.41 13.34 -5.71
N LEU A 5 5.34 13.25 -6.49
CA LEU A 5 3.96 13.36 -6.01
C LEU A 5 3.33 11.97 -5.91
N CYS A 6 2.86 11.56 -4.73
CA CYS A 6 2.16 10.28 -4.55
C CYS A 6 0.73 10.50 -4.05
N GLU A 7 -0.18 9.61 -4.42
CA GLU A 7 -1.50 9.58 -3.81
C GLU A 7 -1.38 9.11 -2.35
N VAL A 8 -2.06 9.81 -1.43
CA VAL A 8 -2.07 9.47 -0.01
C VAL A 8 -3.50 9.20 0.44
N CYS A 9 -3.79 7.98 0.87
CA CYS A 9 -5.09 7.60 1.43
C CYS A 9 -5.01 6.36 2.30
N GLU A 10 -6.03 6.20 3.15
CA GLU A 10 -6.25 5.00 3.96
C GLU A 10 -7.75 4.66 3.92
N SER A 11 -8.08 3.37 3.75
CA SER A 11 -9.46 2.89 3.73
C SER A 11 -9.56 1.46 4.27
N LYS A 12 -10.75 1.10 4.76
CA LYS A 12 -11.13 -0.30 5.10
C LYS A 12 -11.69 -1.07 3.90
N GLU A 13 -11.58 -0.50 2.71
CA GLU A 13 -11.99 -1.10 1.45
C GLU A 13 -10.76 -1.55 0.65
N GLU A 14 -10.95 -2.33 -0.40
CA GLU A 14 -9.87 -2.75 -1.32
C GLU A 14 -9.31 -1.59 -2.14
N LEU A 15 -10.02 -0.46 -2.16
CA LEU A 15 -9.64 0.75 -2.86
C LEU A 15 -9.67 1.93 -1.90
N CYS A 16 -8.76 2.86 -2.11
CA CYS A 16 -8.84 4.19 -1.53
C CYS A 16 -8.45 5.22 -2.57
N SER A 17 -9.03 6.40 -2.47
CA SER A 17 -8.64 7.56 -3.26
C SER A 17 -8.38 8.74 -2.34
N GLY A 18 -7.36 9.53 -2.66
CA GLY A 18 -6.93 10.67 -1.87
C GLY A 18 -6.20 11.72 -2.72
N PRO A 19 -5.74 12.81 -2.11
CA PRO A 19 -4.99 13.83 -2.82
C PRO A 19 -3.58 13.34 -3.17
N LEU A 20 -3.04 13.86 -4.27
CA LEU A 20 -1.60 13.80 -4.54
C LEU A 20 -0.87 14.73 -3.58
N GLN A 21 0.10 14.19 -2.85
CA GLN A 21 0.93 14.95 -1.92
C GLN A 21 2.41 14.84 -2.31
N PRO A 22 3.18 15.93 -2.17
CA PRO A 22 4.61 15.88 -2.37
C PRO A 22 5.29 15.06 -1.28
N CYS A 23 6.14 14.11 -1.69
CA CYS A 23 6.98 13.38 -0.75
C CYS A 23 8.05 14.29 -0.14
N THR A 24 8.51 13.97 1.06
CA THR A 24 9.64 14.69 1.66
C THR A 24 10.89 14.52 0.79
N PRO A 25 11.94 15.36 0.92
CA PRO A 25 13.19 15.21 0.15
C PRO A 25 13.87 13.85 0.36
N SER A 26 13.56 13.19 1.48
CA SER A 26 13.97 11.83 1.83
C SER A 26 13.03 10.73 1.34
N GLY A 27 11.90 11.08 0.70
CA GLY A 27 10.90 10.18 0.15
C GLY A 27 11.00 10.16 -1.37
N GLY A 28 11.30 8.99 -1.94
CA GLY A 28 11.58 8.83 -3.37
C GLY A 28 10.73 7.76 -4.05
N THR A 29 9.71 7.25 -3.36
CA THR A 29 8.91 6.12 -3.85
C THR A 29 7.49 6.21 -3.34
N CYS A 30 6.52 6.00 -4.24
CA CYS A 30 5.12 5.84 -3.90
C CYS A 30 4.84 4.38 -3.52
N LEU A 31 4.04 4.22 -2.48
CA LEU A 31 3.53 2.95 -1.98
C LEU A 31 2.06 2.80 -2.33
N ILE A 32 1.67 1.58 -2.70
CA ILE A 32 0.30 1.08 -2.54
C ILE A 32 0.34 -0.28 -1.84
N GLY A 33 -0.41 -0.41 -0.76
CA GLY A 33 -0.52 -1.64 0.02
C GLY A 33 -1.99 -2.00 0.24
N VAL A 34 -2.32 -3.27 0.01
CA VAL A 34 -3.65 -3.84 0.30
C VAL A 34 -3.45 -5.05 1.19
N ALA A 35 -4.00 -5.00 2.40
CA ALA A 35 -4.03 -6.09 3.35
C ALA A 35 -5.44 -6.68 3.42
N GLY A 36 -5.58 -7.95 3.08
CA GLY A 36 -6.77 -8.75 3.32
C GLY A 36 -6.63 -9.55 4.60
N PHE A 37 -7.62 -9.45 5.48
CA PHE A 37 -7.70 -10.20 6.73
C PHE A 37 -8.88 -11.16 6.66
N ASN A 38 -8.62 -12.43 6.92
CA ASN A 38 -9.62 -13.45 7.13
C ASN A 38 -9.60 -13.85 8.61
N LEU A 39 -10.71 -13.61 9.31
CA LEU A 39 -10.92 -13.90 10.73
C LEU A 39 -11.99 -14.99 10.91
N GLY A 40 -11.89 -16.08 10.15
CA GLY A 40 -12.88 -17.15 10.15
C GLY A 40 -14.15 -16.74 9.39
N ALA A 41 -15.22 -16.40 10.11
CA ALA A 41 -16.50 -16.00 9.51
C ALA A 41 -16.50 -14.57 8.96
N ASN A 42 -15.54 -13.75 9.36
CA ASN A 42 -15.43 -12.35 8.94
C ASN A 42 -14.22 -12.16 8.06
N SER A 43 -14.34 -11.28 7.07
CA SER A 43 -13.21 -10.80 6.29
C SER A 43 -13.28 -9.30 6.12
N PHE A 44 -12.12 -8.65 6.11
CA PHE A 44 -12.02 -7.23 5.81
C PHE A 44 -10.72 -6.92 5.09
N SER A 45 -10.75 -5.84 4.32
CA SER A 45 -9.60 -5.29 3.61
C SER A 45 -9.11 -4.03 4.32
N TYR A 46 -7.85 -3.69 4.08
CA TYR A 46 -7.29 -2.40 4.42
C TYR A 46 -6.36 -1.97 3.30
N THR A 47 -6.57 -0.78 2.77
CA THR A 47 -5.77 -0.21 1.70
C THR A 47 -5.11 1.06 2.18
N ALA A 48 -3.82 1.19 1.89
CA ALA A 48 -3.04 2.38 2.20
C ALA A 48 -2.16 2.78 1.02
N LYS A 49 -2.08 4.09 0.78
CA LYS A 49 -1.19 4.72 -0.19
C LYS A 49 -0.39 5.81 0.50
N SER A 50 0.92 5.86 0.27
CA SER A 50 1.79 6.83 0.94
C SER A 50 3.11 7.07 0.20
N CYS A 51 3.87 8.06 0.67
CA CYS A 51 5.28 8.24 0.33
C CYS A 51 6.17 7.39 1.23
N LEU A 52 7.20 6.77 0.66
CA LEU A 52 8.24 6.03 1.38
C LEU A 52 9.63 6.55 1.09
N ALA A 53 10.53 6.37 2.06
CA ALA A 53 11.94 6.61 1.88
C ALA A 53 12.55 5.59 0.89
N PRO A 54 13.51 6.01 0.05
CA PRO A 54 14.20 5.10 -0.83
C PRO A 54 14.97 4.07 0.00
N HIS A 55 14.90 2.80 -0.40
CA HIS A 55 15.54 1.62 0.23
C HIS A 55 14.84 0.96 1.42
N SER A 56 13.59 1.32 1.74
CA SER A 56 12.84 0.68 2.84
C SER A 56 12.08 -0.60 2.45
N TYR A 57 12.47 -1.33 1.40
CA TYR A 57 11.61 -2.39 0.82
C TYR A 57 12.29 -3.75 0.69
N GLU A 58 11.68 -4.76 1.30
CA GLU A 58 11.66 -6.13 0.78
C GLU A 58 10.32 -6.30 0.04
N PRO A 59 10.31 -6.45 -1.31
CA PRO A 59 9.07 -6.55 -2.06
C PRO A 59 8.55 -7.98 -2.07
N GLY A 60 7.27 -8.13 -1.77
CA GLY A 60 6.53 -9.35 -2.08
C GLY A 60 5.15 -9.35 -1.44
N PRO A 61 4.16 -9.99 -2.08
CA PRO A 61 2.98 -10.38 -1.34
C PRO A 61 3.41 -11.35 -0.24
N PHE A 62 3.12 -11.03 1.01
CA PHE A 62 3.36 -11.94 2.11
C PHE A 62 2.05 -12.39 2.72
N THR A 63 2.00 -13.66 3.12
CA THR A 63 0.87 -14.24 3.81
C THR A 63 1.32 -14.68 5.19
N VAL A 64 0.66 -14.17 6.22
CA VAL A 64 0.85 -14.62 7.60
C VAL A 64 -0.40 -15.39 8.01
N THR A 65 -0.21 -16.63 8.47
CA THR A 65 -1.29 -17.41 9.09
C THR A 65 -1.05 -17.47 10.59
N PHE A 66 -1.99 -16.94 11.35
CA PHE A 66 -2.02 -16.98 12.80
C PHE A 66 -2.86 -18.16 13.29
N PRO A 67 -2.72 -18.58 14.57
CA PRO A 67 -3.57 -19.59 15.16
C PRO A 67 -5.06 -19.27 15.00
N ARG A 68 -5.91 -20.30 15.00
CA ARG A 68 -7.38 -20.21 14.79
C ARG A 68 -7.81 -19.82 13.37
N ASN A 69 -7.03 -20.22 12.36
CA ASN A 69 -7.31 -19.98 10.94
C ASN A 69 -7.46 -18.50 10.58
N ILE A 70 -6.72 -17.64 11.27
CA ILE A 70 -6.66 -16.22 10.93
C ILE A 70 -5.58 -16.05 9.86
N THR A 71 -5.95 -15.58 8.68
CA THR A 71 -5.00 -15.36 7.58
C THR A 71 -4.94 -13.88 7.23
N MET A 72 -3.73 -13.34 7.17
CA MET A 72 -3.44 -12.00 6.69
C MET A 72 -2.66 -12.13 5.40
N ARG A 73 -3.19 -11.59 4.30
CA ARG A 73 -2.49 -11.49 3.03
C ARG A 73 -2.23 -10.02 2.75
N VAL A 74 -0.98 -9.64 2.57
CA VAL A 74 -0.62 -8.27 2.20
C VAL A 74 -0.03 -8.30 0.81
N ASN A 75 -0.54 -7.47 -0.08
CA ASN A 75 0.07 -7.19 -1.37
C ASN A 75 0.60 -5.76 -1.32
N ILE A 76 1.83 -5.57 -1.77
CA ILE A 76 2.49 -4.26 -1.75
C ILE A 76 3.13 -4.04 -3.12
N ALA A 77 2.91 -2.86 -3.69
CA ALA A 77 3.61 -2.40 -4.87
C ALA A 77 4.22 -1.01 -4.66
N TYR A 78 5.29 -0.75 -5.39
CA TYR A 78 6.08 0.46 -5.30
C TYR A 78 6.33 1.02 -6.70
N CYS A 79 6.46 2.34 -6.81
CA CYS A 79 6.75 3.01 -8.06
C CYS A 79 7.33 4.42 -7.80
N ASP A 80 7.98 5.01 -8.80
CA ASP A 80 8.82 6.21 -8.67
C ASP A 80 8.45 7.33 -9.67
N THR A 81 7.22 7.30 -10.19
CA THR A 81 6.67 8.32 -11.09
C THR A 81 5.47 9.02 -10.45
N ASP A 82 5.23 10.28 -10.81
CA ASP A 82 4.15 11.07 -10.19
C ASP A 82 2.79 10.38 -10.36
N GLY A 83 2.09 10.17 -9.24
CA GLY A 83 0.76 9.56 -9.21
C GLY A 83 0.73 8.10 -9.64
N CYS A 84 1.87 7.41 -9.70
CA CYS A 84 1.94 6.02 -10.16
C CYS A 84 1.21 5.02 -9.25
N ASN A 85 1.01 5.37 -7.98
CA ASN A 85 0.20 4.59 -7.03
C ASN A 85 -1.30 4.92 -7.11
N ALA A 86 -1.71 5.75 -8.08
CA ALA A 86 -3.12 6.03 -8.34
C ALA A 86 -3.79 4.83 -9.00
N GLY A 87 -4.66 4.16 -8.24
CA GLY A 87 -5.42 3.01 -8.70
C GLY A 87 -5.39 1.84 -7.73
N ALA A 88 -5.57 0.63 -8.27
CA ALA A 88 -5.44 -0.63 -7.57
C ALA A 88 -4.01 -1.17 -7.70
N ILE A 89 -3.64 -2.15 -6.87
CA ILE A 89 -2.38 -2.88 -7.03
C ILE A 89 -2.39 -3.59 -8.39
N PRO A 90 -1.33 -3.47 -9.22
CA PRO A 90 -1.20 -4.25 -10.44
C PRO A 90 -1.26 -5.75 -10.10
N GLY A 91 -2.19 -6.48 -10.74
CA GLY A 91 -2.40 -7.91 -10.54
C GLY A 91 -1.26 -8.78 -11.05
#